data_AF-A0A7X9RSH3-F1
#
_entry.id   AF-A0A7X9RSH3-F1
#
_cell.length_a   1.000
_cell.length_b   1.000
_cell.length_c   1.000
_cell.angle_alpha   90.00
_cell.angle_beta   90.00
_cell.angle_gamma   90.00
#
_symmetry.space_group_name_H-M   'P 1'
#
loop_
_entity.id
_entity.type
_entity.pdbx_description
1 polymer ?
#
loop_
_entity_poly.entity_id
_entity_poly.type
_entity_poly.pdbx_seq_one_letter_code
_entity_poly.pdbx_strand_id
1 'polypeptide(L)'
;MLRNKLALSLVALSCCMVSCQEDNLDIQNQIDNLSGKVDDLNSNLDSLDQELAALKESHQNALLEKLQEMDETMAGIIAENTKLSDQYTAISDSLNSIKEEVAESDNSVYYGDLLTADNFSKYTTQGASIVTGNILVTTEDQLKQLSNLRVAGGNLHLSELMDVTLPALETVGGDLVLSSVKGSVAFDNLFTVAGSFFDNNNAEQTSLVANKLAFVSGNVEIQTNILLETVSFESLAFVRSLILNSFWAEDPEYNNYGALSSVVLSDVDVENDLTIAYGGTGTVNIGNVGGHLKLEKTKFTDINISATSLGGLEVINNGELSNLMVDNLKAVNGNIKISNNVKSSGVGNFTVSNTEGFVSFPSFSALTEIKGNINVEGNSSLTSIEAFNAVTSIEADEILFNNNGSLSVLDIFNNVTEAGVQVTQFTRTNTKLYIVEKTNWFNAFTNLAEGGDITIEIKDPAADDGGFGLFSTSVIKFEGFSAMTRATRLRLTVGDVTEFSAFNALETLSPTWDDLSYLTLAMPKSTDVSLCSISTILSKIKNNELGNSNYIVNIQEINEWGWYQNVEDQDAALDQLLSSCE
;
A
#
# COMPACT_ATOMS: atom_id res chain seq x y z
N MET A 1 -41.15 -41.15 -1.90
CA MET A 1 -41.62 -42.57 -1.91
C MET A 1 -41.86 -43.17 -0.52
N LEU A 2 -41.38 -42.58 0.59
CA LEU A 2 -41.69 -43.05 1.96
C LEU A 2 -43.05 -42.57 2.53
N ARG A 3 -43.62 -41.47 2.02
CA ARG A 3 -44.91 -40.89 2.51
C ARG A 3 -46.13 -41.83 2.41
N ASN A 4 -46.13 -42.83 1.53
CA ASN A 4 -47.29 -43.72 1.32
C ASN A 4 -47.24 -45.06 2.09
N LYS A 5 -46.16 -45.37 2.81
CA LYS A 5 -46.05 -46.65 3.54
C LYS A 5 -46.39 -46.55 5.03
N LEU A 6 -46.29 -45.37 5.64
CA LEU A 6 -46.61 -45.21 7.08
C LEU A 6 -48.12 -45.08 7.33
N ALA A 7 -48.85 -44.37 6.46
CA ALA A 7 -50.30 -44.18 6.61
C ALA A 7 -51.11 -45.48 6.42
N LEU A 8 -50.56 -46.47 5.72
CA LEU A 8 -51.25 -47.75 5.49
C LEU A 8 -51.11 -48.74 6.66
N SER A 9 -50.21 -48.48 7.62
CA SER A 9 -49.99 -49.36 8.78
C SER A 9 -50.87 -49.01 9.98
N LEU A 10 -51.35 -47.77 10.10
CA LEU A 10 -52.19 -47.34 11.23
C LEU A 10 -53.68 -47.67 11.05
N VAL A 11 -54.14 -47.91 9.82
CA VAL A 11 -55.57 -48.22 9.55
C VAL A 11 -55.90 -49.71 9.75
N ALA A 12 -54.90 -50.59 9.88
CA ALA A 12 -55.12 -52.02 10.05
C ALA A 12 -55.40 -52.48 11.51
N LEU A 13 -55.39 -51.56 12.49
CA LEU A 13 -55.51 -51.90 13.92
C LEU A 13 -56.83 -51.46 14.58
N SER A 14 -57.91 -51.17 13.84
CA SER A 14 -59.19 -50.74 14.44
C SER A 14 -60.30 -51.81 14.58
N CYS A 15 -60.03 -53.08 14.29
CA CYS A 15 -61.08 -54.13 14.29
C CYS A 15 -61.16 -55.05 15.52
N CYS A 16 -60.64 -54.68 16.70
CA CYS A 16 -60.89 -55.44 17.94
C CYS A 16 -61.10 -54.52 19.14
N MET A 17 -62.32 -54.02 19.33
CA MET A 17 -62.72 -53.35 20.58
C MET A 17 -64.09 -53.81 21.05
N VAL A 18 -64.12 -54.79 21.95
CA VAL A 18 -65.05 -54.84 23.10
C VAL A 18 -64.30 -55.60 24.22
N SER A 19 -63.99 -54.93 25.33
CA SER A 19 -63.39 -55.42 26.60
C SER A 19 -61.92 -55.10 26.94
N CYS A 20 -61.49 -53.83 26.85
CA CYS A 20 -60.39 -53.26 27.65
C CYS A 20 -60.60 -51.73 27.75
N GLN A 21 -61.05 -51.20 28.89
CA GLN A 21 -61.42 -49.78 29.02
C GLN A 21 -60.52 -48.96 29.98
N GLU A 22 -59.60 -49.60 30.71
CA GLU A 22 -58.61 -48.90 31.57
C GLU A 22 -57.19 -48.87 30.97
N ASP A 23 -56.76 -49.91 30.24
CA ASP A 23 -55.45 -49.90 29.53
C ASP A 23 -55.44 -49.05 28.24
N ASN A 24 -56.60 -48.54 27.81
CA ASN A 24 -56.77 -47.82 26.55
C ASN A 24 -56.36 -46.34 26.65
N LEU A 25 -56.41 -45.75 27.85
CA LEU A 25 -56.06 -44.33 28.06
C LEU A 25 -54.54 -44.11 28.08
N ASP A 26 -53.77 -45.05 28.64
CA ASP A 26 -52.31 -45.00 28.65
C ASP A 26 -51.73 -45.18 27.24
N ILE A 27 -52.31 -46.10 26.47
CA ILE A 27 -51.98 -46.29 25.05
C ILE A 27 -52.28 -45.02 24.24
N GLN A 28 -53.43 -44.38 24.48
CA GLN A 28 -53.79 -43.14 23.78
C GLN A 28 -52.82 -41.99 24.10
N ASN A 29 -52.42 -41.82 25.37
CA ASN A 29 -51.44 -40.81 25.76
C ASN A 29 -50.05 -41.06 25.13
N GLN A 30 -49.63 -42.32 25.03
CA GLN A 30 -48.39 -42.70 24.35
C GLN A 30 -48.46 -42.42 22.84
N ILE A 31 -49.62 -42.69 22.21
CA ILE A 31 -49.89 -42.36 20.80
C ILE A 31 -49.84 -40.85 20.58
N ASP A 32 -50.47 -40.05 21.44
CA ASP A 32 -50.49 -38.59 21.32
C ASP A 32 -49.09 -37.99 21.52
N ASN A 33 -48.29 -38.53 22.47
CA ASN A 33 -46.89 -38.13 22.65
C ASN A 33 -46.03 -38.46 21.42
N LEU A 34 -46.20 -39.66 20.85
CA LEU A 34 -45.50 -40.07 19.63
C LEU A 34 -45.93 -39.20 18.44
N SER A 35 -47.21 -38.86 18.33
CA SER A 35 -47.71 -37.94 17.29
C SER A 35 -47.04 -36.57 17.41
N GLY A 36 -46.98 -36.00 18.62
CA GLY A 36 -46.30 -34.72 18.86
C GLY A 36 -44.83 -34.76 18.46
N LYS A 37 -44.10 -35.83 18.81
CA LYS A 37 -42.70 -36.00 18.37
C LYS A 37 -42.54 -36.14 16.86
N VAL A 38 -43.50 -36.79 16.19
CA VAL A 38 -43.51 -36.91 14.72
C VAL A 38 -43.76 -35.55 14.08
N ASP A 39 -44.66 -34.73 14.64
CA ASP A 39 -44.92 -33.37 14.18
C ASP A 39 -43.69 -32.47 14.37
N ASP A 40 -43.02 -32.54 15.52
CA ASP A 40 -41.76 -31.83 15.78
C ASP A 40 -40.65 -32.24 14.79
N LEU A 41 -40.51 -33.55 14.54
CA LEU A 41 -39.55 -34.09 13.56
C LEU A 41 -39.84 -33.59 12.14
N ASN A 42 -41.12 -33.52 11.75
CA ASN A 42 -41.52 -33.00 10.44
C ASN A 42 -41.21 -31.49 10.32
N SER A 43 -41.48 -30.73 11.38
CA SER A 43 -41.15 -29.30 11.43
C SER A 43 -39.64 -29.06 11.29
N ASN A 44 -38.82 -29.85 11.99
CA ASN A 44 -37.36 -29.78 11.87
C ASN A 44 -36.88 -30.16 10.47
N LEU A 45 -37.51 -31.15 9.82
CA LEU A 45 -37.19 -31.56 8.45
C LEU A 45 -37.51 -30.44 7.45
N ASP A 46 -38.67 -29.79 7.58
CA ASP A 46 -39.07 -28.66 6.74
C ASP A 46 -38.12 -27.46 6.93
N SER A 47 -37.67 -27.19 8.16
CA SER A 47 -36.66 -26.16 8.45
C SER A 47 -35.32 -26.48 7.79
N LEU A 48 -34.86 -27.73 7.88
CA LEU A 48 -33.60 -28.17 7.27
C LEU A 48 -33.66 -28.09 5.73
N ASP A 49 -34.81 -28.41 5.14
CA ASP A 49 -35.04 -28.28 3.70
C ASP A 49 -34.99 -26.81 3.25
N GLN A 50 -35.51 -25.88 4.06
CA GLN A 50 -35.42 -24.43 3.82
C GLN A 50 -33.98 -23.92 3.93
N GLU A 51 -33.25 -24.29 4.99
CA GLU A 51 -31.84 -23.92 5.16
C GLU A 51 -30.98 -24.47 4.02
N LEU A 52 -31.21 -25.72 3.61
CA LEU A 52 -30.51 -26.33 2.48
C LEU A 52 -30.81 -25.61 1.16
N ALA A 53 -32.05 -25.15 0.95
CA ALA A 53 -32.41 -24.37 -0.24
C ALA A 53 -31.71 -23.00 -0.23
N ALA A 54 -31.72 -22.28 0.89
CA ALA A 54 -31.05 -20.99 1.05
C ALA A 54 -29.53 -21.10 0.87
N LEU A 55 -28.91 -22.14 1.45
CA LEU A 55 -27.49 -22.40 1.29
C LEU A 55 -27.12 -22.71 -0.17
N LYS A 56 -27.95 -23.50 -0.87
CA LYS A 56 -27.75 -23.78 -2.30
C LYS A 56 -27.83 -22.52 -3.14
N GLU A 57 -28.82 -21.66 -2.89
CA GLU A 57 -28.98 -20.39 -3.59
C GLU A 57 -27.79 -19.45 -3.31
N SER A 58 -27.37 -19.32 -2.05
CA SER A 58 -26.21 -18.53 -1.66
C SER A 58 -24.92 -19.02 -2.34
N HIS A 59 -24.64 -20.34 -2.31
CA HIS A 59 -23.48 -20.90 -3.00
C HIS A 59 -23.56 -20.72 -4.53
N GLN A 60 -24.76 -20.83 -5.12
CA GLN A 60 -24.93 -20.61 -6.55
C GLN A 60 -24.65 -19.15 -6.94
N ASN A 61 -25.08 -18.19 -6.14
CA ASN A 61 -24.80 -16.77 -6.37
C ASN A 61 -23.31 -16.44 -6.20
N ALA A 62 -22.67 -16.92 -5.12
CA ALA A 62 -21.24 -16.74 -4.91
C ALA A 62 -20.40 -17.36 -6.05
N LEU A 63 -20.81 -18.53 -6.57
CA LEU A 63 -20.16 -19.13 -7.72
C LEU A 63 -20.34 -18.28 -9.00
N LEU A 64 -21.52 -17.69 -9.19
CA LEU A 64 -21.79 -16.83 -10.34
C LEU A 64 -20.95 -15.54 -10.30
N GLU A 65 -20.83 -14.91 -9.13
CA GLU A 65 -19.94 -13.76 -8.92
C GLU A 65 -18.49 -14.12 -9.22
N LYS A 66 -18.00 -15.28 -8.73
CA LYS A 66 -16.65 -15.75 -9.04
C LYS A 66 -16.42 -16.06 -10.52
N LEU A 67 -17.42 -16.60 -11.24
CA LEU A 67 -17.31 -16.80 -12.68
C LEU A 67 -17.21 -15.46 -13.42
N GLN A 68 -17.98 -14.45 -13.00
CA GLN A 68 -17.92 -13.11 -13.58
C GLN A 68 -16.55 -12.44 -13.36
N GLU A 69 -16.01 -12.49 -12.13
CA GLU A 69 -14.65 -11.99 -11.83
C GLU A 69 -13.59 -12.67 -12.72
N MET A 70 -13.74 -13.98 -12.95
CA MET A 70 -12.83 -14.76 -13.79
C MET A 70 -12.93 -14.38 -15.27
N ASP A 71 -14.14 -14.14 -15.78
CA ASP A 71 -14.39 -13.69 -17.16
C ASP A 71 -13.82 -12.28 -17.39
N GLU A 72 -13.99 -11.37 -16.42
CA GLU A 72 -13.41 -10.02 -16.45
C GLU A 72 -11.87 -10.07 -16.44
N THR A 73 -11.29 -10.92 -15.58
CA THR A 73 -9.83 -11.14 -15.53
C THR A 73 -9.31 -11.71 -16.85
N MET A 74 -9.98 -12.71 -17.42
CA MET A 74 -9.59 -13.32 -18.70
C MET A 74 -9.68 -12.31 -19.85
N ALA A 75 -10.72 -11.48 -19.88
CA ALA A 75 -10.85 -10.40 -20.86
C ALA A 75 -9.69 -9.39 -20.75
N GLY A 76 -9.31 -9.02 -19.52
CA GLY A 76 -8.13 -8.19 -19.26
C GLY A 76 -6.83 -8.80 -19.80
N ILE A 77 -6.56 -10.07 -19.48
CA ILE A 77 -5.38 -10.80 -19.96
C ILE A 77 -5.35 -10.90 -21.50
N ILE A 78 -6.51 -11.12 -22.13
CA ILE A 78 -6.61 -11.16 -23.61
C ILE A 78 -6.28 -9.79 -24.20
N ALA A 79 -6.80 -8.70 -23.62
CA ALA A 79 -6.55 -7.34 -24.09
C ALA A 79 -5.06 -6.97 -23.96
N GLU A 80 -4.44 -7.28 -22.82
CA GLU A 80 -3.02 -7.02 -22.58
C GLU A 80 -2.12 -7.83 -23.53
N ASN A 81 -2.39 -9.13 -23.68
CA ASN A 81 -1.67 -9.97 -24.65
C ASN A 81 -1.82 -9.48 -26.09
N THR A 82 -2.99 -8.92 -26.44
CA THR A 82 -3.20 -8.32 -27.76
C THR A 82 -2.34 -7.07 -27.93
N LYS A 83 -2.34 -6.16 -26.95
CA LYS A 83 -1.47 -4.95 -26.96
C LYS A 83 0.01 -5.32 -27.09
N LEU A 84 0.47 -6.29 -26.30
CA LEU A 84 1.86 -6.76 -26.34
C LEU A 84 2.19 -7.44 -27.67
N SER A 85 1.29 -8.26 -28.21
CA SER A 85 1.44 -8.90 -29.52
C SER A 85 1.53 -7.86 -30.64
N ASP A 86 0.71 -6.81 -30.59
CA ASP A 86 0.72 -5.71 -31.58
C ASP A 86 2.02 -4.92 -31.49
N GLN A 87 2.50 -4.60 -30.28
CA GLN A 87 3.79 -3.94 -30.06
C GLN A 87 4.96 -4.79 -30.56
N TYR A 88 4.99 -6.08 -30.22
CA TYR A 88 6.02 -7.01 -30.68
C TYR A 88 6.02 -7.14 -32.20
N THR A 89 4.83 -7.23 -32.82
CA THR A 89 4.69 -7.29 -34.27
C THR A 89 5.19 -6.00 -34.92
N ALA A 90 4.83 -4.83 -34.39
CA ALA A 90 5.30 -3.55 -34.90
C ALA A 90 6.84 -3.40 -34.81
N ILE A 91 7.44 -3.79 -33.68
CA ILE A 91 8.90 -3.79 -33.51
C ILE A 91 9.57 -4.79 -34.46
N SER A 92 9.03 -6.00 -34.57
CA SER A 92 9.53 -7.06 -35.47
C SER A 92 9.46 -6.62 -36.93
N ASP A 93 8.34 -6.02 -37.36
CA ASP A 93 8.14 -5.51 -38.71
C ASP A 93 9.08 -4.33 -39.02
N SER A 94 9.24 -3.40 -38.07
CA SER A 94 10.23 -2.31 -38.13
C SER A 94 11.64 -2.88 -38.31
N LEU A 95 12.05 -3.83 -37.47
CA LEU A 95 13.38 -4.45 -37.52
C LEU A 95 13.61 -5.19 -38.85
N ASN A 96 12.63 -5.94 -39.33
CA ASN A 96 12.70 -6.62 -40.64
C ASN A 96 12.81 -5.61 -41.78
N SER A 97 12.04 -4.53 -41.74
CA SER A 97 12.11 -3.46 -42.73
C SER A 97 13.48 -2.75 -42.72
N ILE A 98 14.03 -2.45 -41.55
CA ILE A 98 15.40 -1.88 -41.42
C ILE A 98 16.42 -2.86 -42.01
N LYS A 99 16.30 -4.16 -41.71
CA LYS A 99 17.20 -5.20 -42.22
C LYS A 99 17.15 -5.32 -43.74
N GLU A 100 15.96 -5.27 -44.34
CA GLU A 100 15.77 -5.24 -45.79
C GLU A 100 16.38 -3.97 -46.40
N GLU A 101 16.14 -2.80 -45.79
CA GLU A 101 16.68 -1.53 -46.25
C GLU A 101 18.23 -1.50 -46.24
N VAL A 102 18.85 -2.10 -45.22
CA VAL A 102 20.31 -2.26 -45.13
C VAL A 102 20.83 -3.25 -46.19
N ALA A 103 20.06 -4.29 -46.53
CA ALA A 103 20.46 -5.31 -47.49
C ALA A 103 20.30 -4.88 -48.96
N GLU A 104 19.32 -4.02 -49.25
CA GLU A 104 18.94 -3.66 -50.63
C GLU A 104 19.57 -2.35 -51.15
N SER A 105 20.10 -1.51 -50.27
CA SER A 105 20.57 -0.17 -50.65
C SER A 105 21.96 0.16 -50.11
N ASP A 106 22.93 0.32 -51.01
CA ASP A 106 24.26 0.85 -50.66
C ASP A 106 24.20 2.29 -50.10
N ASN A 107 23.07 3.00 -50.32
CA ASN A 107 22.88 4.39 -49.94
C ASN A 107 21.98 4.58 -48.70
N SER A 108 21.32 3.55 -48.16
CA SER A 108 20.42 3.73 -47.01
C SER A 108 21.16 4.02 -45.69
N VAL A 109 22.44 3.63 -45.61
CA VAL A 109 23.28 3.74 -44.41
C VAL A 109 24.35 4.80 -44.58
N TYR A 110 24.31 5.83 -43.74
CA TYR A 110 25.40 6.78 -43.58
C TYR A 110 26.41 6.27 -42.53
N TYR A 111 27.63 6.05 -42.99
CA TYR A 111 28.74 5.58 -42.15
C TYR A 111 29.51 6.76 -41.55
N GLY A 112 29.35 6.97 -40.24
CA GLY A 112 30.02 8.03 -39.49
C GLY A 112 29.04 8.94 -38.73
N ASP A 113 29.58 10.02 -38.18
CA ASP A 113 28.84 10.96 -37.33
C ASP A 113 28.22 12.11 -38.13
N LEU A 114 27.11 12.65 -37.64
CA LEU A 114 26.48 13.89 -38.11
C LEU A 114 26.74 15.02 -37.10
N LEU A 115 27.91 15.65 -37.19
CA LEU A 115 28.36 16.70 -36.26
C LEU A 115 28.52 18.07 -36.92
N THR A 116 28.58 18.12 -38.25
CA THR A 116 28.88 19.33 -39.02
C THR A 116 27.89 19.47 -40.17
N ALA A 117 27.63 20.69 -40.63
CA ALA A 117 26.74 20.95 -41.76
C ALA A 117 27.11 20.13 -43.02
N ASP A 118 28.41 19.94 -43.27
CA ASP A 118 28.90 19.10 -44.37
C ASP A 118 28.46 17.63 -44.24
N ASN A 119 28.46 17.07 -43.02
CA ASN A 119 28.03 15.70 -42.78
C ASN A 119 26.53 15.55 -43.02
N PHE A 120 25.73 16.51 -42.52
CA PHE A 120 24.28 16.54 -42.77
C PHE A 120 23.97 16.69 -44.27
N SER A 121 24.66 17.57 -45.01
CA SER A 121 24.48 17.67 -46.46
C SER A 121 24.82 16.39 -47.20
N LYS A 122 25.87 15.66 -46.80
CA LYS A 122 26.23 14.35 -47.38
C LYS A 122 25.16 13.31 -47.10
N TYR A 123 24.68 13.23 -45.85
CA TYR A 123 23.59 12.37 -45.44
C TYR A 123 22.32 12.61 -46.28
N THR A 124 21.90 13.88 -46.39
CA THR A 124 20.71 14.25 -47.19
C THR A 124 20.91 13.94 -48.68
N THR A 125 22.09 14.19 -49.24
CA THR A 125 22.39 13.91 -50.66
C THR A 125 22.39 12.41 -50.94
N GLN A 126 22.89 11.62 -50.00
CA GLN A 126 22.88 10.16 -50.07
C GLN A 126 21.45 9.61 -50.00
N GLY A 127 20.53 10.33 -49.35
CA GLY A 127 19.16 9.86 -49.11
C GLY A 127 19.12 8.74 -48.08
N ALA A 128 20.09 8.71 -47.16
CA ALA A 128 20.15 7.73 -46.09
C ALA A 128 19.02 7.97 -45.07
N SER A 129 18.61 6.92 -44.39
CA SER A 129 17.66 6.93 -43.27
C SER A 129 18.29 6.36 -41.98
N ILE A 130 19.48 5.75 -42.10
CA ILE A 130 20.22 5.13 -41.02
C ILE A 130 21.56 5.85 -40.87
N VAL A 131 21.92 6.20 -39.64
CA VAL A 131 23.23 6.74 -39.29
C VAL A 131 23.89 5.79 -38.32
N THR A 132 25.13 5.39 -38.56
CA THR A 132 25.84 4.45 -37.67
C THR A 132 26.55 5.13 -36.49
N GLY A 133 26.89 6.41 -36.62
CA GLY A 133 27.59 7.18 -35.60
C GLY A 133 26.67 8.06 -34.75
N ASN A 134 27.30 9.03 -34.08
CA ASN A 134 26.62 10.03 -33.25
C ASN A 134 26.00 11.13 -34.09
N ILE A 135 24.91 11.72 -33.59
CA ILE A 135 24.18 12.81 -34.24
C ILE A 135 24.08 13.96 -33.25
N LEU A 136 24.54 15.15 -33.65
CA LEU A 136 24.37 16.39 -32.92
C LEU A 136 23.57 17.37 -33.77
N VAL A 137 22.40 17.76 -33.28
CA VAL A 137 21.47 18.69 -33.93
C VAL A 137 21.40 19.95 -33.09
N THR A 138 21.86 21.07 -33.64
CA THR A 138 21.85 22.38 -32.99
C THR A 138 21.09 23.44 -33.78
N THR A 139 20.52 23.07 -34.94
CA THR A 139 19.75 24.01 -35.77
C THR A 139 18.51 23.35 -36.36
N GLU A 140 17.48 24.15 -36.62
CA GLU A 140 16.23 23.71 -37.26
C GLU A 140 16.44 23.12 -38.66
N ASP A 141 17.46 23.59 -39.39
CA ASP A 141 17.78 23.05 -40.71
C ASP A 141 18.37 21.65 -40.60
N GLN A 142 19.24 21.38 -39.61
CA GLN A 142 19.72 20.03 -39.33
C GLN A 142 18.58 19.10 -38.91
N LEU A 143 17.65 19.58 -38.07
CA LEU A 143 16.48 18.80 -37.65
C LEU A 143 15.63 18.41 -38.86
N LYS A 144 15.32 19.35 -39.77
CA LYS A 144 14.58 19.07 -41.00
C LYS A 144 15.27 18.05 -41.90
N GLN A 145 16.59 18.06 -41.97
CA GLN A 145 17.36 17.09 -42.74
C GLN A 145 17.17 15.65 -42.21
N LEU A 146 16.81 15.48 -40.94
CA LEU A 146 16.56 14.19 -40.30
C LEU A 146 15.11 13.73 -40.36
N SER A 147 14.23 14.34 -41.18
CA SER A 147 12.81 13.96 -41.26
C SER A 147 12.56 12.48 -41.57
N ASN A 148 13.50 11.84 -42.27
CA ASN A 148 13.46 10.43 -42.66
C ASN A 148 14.42 9.55 -41.85
N LEU A 149 15.04 10.09 -40.79
CA LEU A 149 15.94 9.32 -39.92
C LEU A 149 15.12 8.26 -39.19
N ARG A 150 15.45 6.99 -39.44
CA ARG A 150 14.87 5.82 -38.77
C ARG A 150 15.75 5.32 -37.63
N VAL A 151 17.07 5.31 -37.82
CA VAL A 151 18.01 4.75 -36.84
C VAL A 151 19.17 5.70 -36.61
N ALA A 152 19.39 6.06 -35.35
CA ALA A 152 20.64 6.64 -34.86
C ALA A 152 21.43 5.55 -34.16
N GLY A 153 22.54 5.09 -34.74
CA GLY A 153 23.34 3.97 -34.22
C GLY A 153 24.17 4.33 -32.99
N GLY A 154 24.57 5.60 -32.85
CA GLY A 154 25.21 6.15 -31.66
C GLY A 154 24.26 7.02 -30.83
N ASN A 155 24.81 8.02 -30.16
CA ASN A 155 24.05 8.98 -29.38
C ASN A 155 23.32 9.97 -30.30
N LEU A 156 22.09 10.36 -29.91
CA LEU A 156 21.33 11.43 -30.54
C LEU A 156 21.19 12.59 -29.56
N HIS A 157 21.84 13.71 -29.86
CA HIS A 157 21.78 14.93 -29.06
C HIS A 157 21.05 16.03 -29.83
N LEU A 158 19.91 16.47 -29.29
CA LEU A 158 19.08 17.55 -29.81
C LEU A 158 19.20 18.75 -28.88
N SER A 159 19.67 19.89 -29.40
CA SER A 159 19.99 21.05 -28.58
C SER A 159 19.59 22.38 -29.22
N GLU A 160 19.11 23.32 -28.40
CA GLU A 160 18.74 24.68 -28.84
C GLU A 160 17.64 24.72 -29.92
N LEU A 161 16.72 23.73 -29.90
CA LEU A 161 15.66 23.56 -30.90
C LEU A 161 14.28 23.97 -30.35
N MET A 162 13.37 24.31 -31.26
CA MET A 162 11.97 24.60 -30.99
C MET A 162 11.07 23.56 -31.68
N ASP A 163 10.11 23.00 -30.95
CA ASP A 163 9.12 22.05 -31.50
C ASP A 163 9.77 20.84 -32.21
N VAL A 164 10.55 20.08 -31.45
CA VAL A 164 11.33 18.94 -31.95
C VAL A 164 10.40 17.79 -32.36
N THR A 165 10.43 17.43 -33.65
CA THR A 165 9.71 16.26 -34.17
C THR A 165 10.63 15.41 -35.04
N LEU A 166 10.76 14.13 -34.71
CA LEU A 166 11.43 13.13 -35.55
C LEU A 166 10.46 11.97 -35.84
N PRO A 167 9.58 12.12 -36.85
CA PRO A 167 8.42 11.25 -37.02
C PRO A 167 8.79 9.84 -37.49
N ALA A 168 9.94 9.68 -38.15
CA ALA A 168 10.42 8.39 -38.65
C ALA A 168 11.36 7.67 -37.68
N LEU A 169 11.80 8.32 -36.59
CA LEU A 169 12.83 7.75 -35.71
C LEU A 169 12.26 6.54 -34.97
N GLU A 170 12.88 5.39 -35.15
CA GLU A 170 12.46 4.09 -34.60
C GLU A 170 13.40 3.61 -33.48
N THR A 171 14.69 3.93 -33.56
CA THR A 171 15.70 3.44 -32.59
C THR A 171 16.86 4.41 -32.42
N VAL A 172 17.30 4.56 -31.16
CA VAL A 172 18.58 5.18 -30.79
C VAL A 172 19.47 4.12 -30.13
N GLY A 173 20.63 3.85 -30.72
CA GLY A 173 21.58 2.82 -30.29
C GLY A 173 22.46 3.23 -29.11
N GLY A 174 22.56 4.54 -28.85
CA GLY A 174 23.20 5.11 -27.67
C GLY A 174 22.21 5.90 -26.81
N ASP A 175 22.68 7.00 -26.24
CA ASP A 175 21.87 7.91 -25.42
C ASP A 175 21.03 8.86 -26.29
N LEU A 176 19.82 9.16 -25.84
CA LEU A 176 18.99 10.25 -26.37
C LEU A 176 19.07 11.43 -25.40
N VAL A 177 19.56 12.58 -25.87
CA VAL A 177 19.79 13.76 -25.04
C VAL A 177 19.04 14.96 -25.60
N LEU A 178 18.19 15.57 -24.77
CA LEU A 178 17.50 16.83 -25.03
C LEU A 178 18.06 17.91 -24.11
N SER A 179 18.57 18.99 -24.68
CA SER A 179 19.12 20.11 -23.90
C SER A 179 18.80 21.47 -24.49
N SER A 180 18.34 22.41 -23.67
CA SER A 180 17.84 23.71 -24.15
C SER A 180 16.79 23.61 -25.27
N VAL A 181 15.99 22.53 -25.30
CA VAL A 181 14.85 22.41 -26.22
C VAL A 181 13.66 23.20 -25.68
N LYS A 182 12.78 23.61 -26.60
CA LYS A 182 11.63 24.48 -26.34
C LYS A 182 10.37 23.96 -27.01
N GLY A 183 9.21 24.33 -26.47
CA GLY A 183 7.92 23.91 -27.01
C GLY A 183 7.71 22.40 -26.89
N SER A 184 7.18 21.81 -27.95
CA SER A 184 6.82 20.39 -27.97
C SER A 184 7.96 19.48 -28.40
N VAL A 185 8.04 18.26 -27.83
CA VAL A 185 8.95 17.21 -28.29
C VAL A 185 8.15 15.94 -28.58
N ALA A 186 8.25 15.43 -29.81
CA ALA A 186 7.50 14.26 -30.27
C ALA A 186 8.35 13.25 -31.04
N PHE A 187 8.21 11.98 -30.66
CA PHE A 187 8.81 10.82 -31.31
C PHE A 187 7.73 9.79 -31.65
N ASP A 188 7.04 9.99 -32.77
CA ASP A 188 5.84 9.22 -33.15
C ASP A 188 6.08 7.71 -33.32
N ASN A 189 7.31 7.33 -33.68
CA ASN A 189 7.68 5.95 -34.00
C ASN A 189 8.85 5.39 -33.18
N LEU A 190 9.33 6.10 -32.16
CA LEU A 190 10.49 5.65 -31.39
C LEU A 190 10.10 4.46 -30.53
N PHE A 191 10.73 3.30 -30.76
CA PHE A 191 10.48 2.08 -30.01
C PHE A 191 11.51 1.82 -28.92
N THR A 192 12.78 2.13 -29.20
CA THR A 192 13.88 1.77 -28.30
C THR A 192 14.96 2.85 -28.18
N VAL A 193 15.48 2.99 -26.95
CA VAL A 193 16.73 3.70 -26.66
C VAL A 193 17.64 2.71 -25.93
N ALA A 194 18.73 2.29 -26.59
CA ALA A 194 19.64 1.30 -26.03
C ALA A 194 20.60 1.89 -24.97
N GLY A 195 20.74 3.21 -24.90
CA GLY A 195 21.35 3.94 -23.79
C GLY A 195 20.32 4.50 -22.82
N SER A 196 20.61 5.68 -22.28
CA SER A 196 19.73 6.46 -21.42
C SER A 196 19.00 7.56 -22.20
N PHE A 197 17.85 8.00 -21.69
CA PHE A 197 17.11 9.14 -22.19
C PHE A 197 17.19 10.28 -21.17
N PHE A 198 17.92 11.34 -21.52
CA PHE A 198 18.06 12.55 -20.73
C PHE A 198 17.24 13.70 -21.34
N ASP A 199 16.34 14.26 -20.54
CA ASP A 199 15.57 15.46 -20.83
C ASP A 199 15.71 16.41 -19.63
N ASN A 200 16.77 17.20 -19.63
CA ASN A 200 17.15 17.97 -18.45
C ASN A 200 17.37 19.46 -18.77
N ASN A 201 16.87 20.33 -17.90
CA ASN A 201 17.07 21.78 -17.95
C ASN A 201 16.51 22.46 -19.21
N ASN A 202 15.35 22.01 -19.69
CA ASN A 202 14.62 22.55 -20.82
C ASN A 202 13.53 23.51 -20.34
N ALA A 203 13.95 24.74 -19.99
CA ALA A 203 13.10 25.70 -19.30
C ALA A 203 11.81 26.10 -20.06
N GLU A 204 11.82 26.01 -21.39
CA GLU A 204 10.69 26.40 -22.25
C GLU A 204 10.00 25.20 -22.92
N GLN A 205 10.37 23.97 -22.58
CA GLN A 205 9.70 22.77 -23.08
C GLN A 205 8.36 22.59 -22.39
N THR A 206 7.33 22.28 -23.17
CA THR A 206 5.95 22.13 -22.69
C THR A 206 5.44 20.69 -22.78
N SER A 207 5.99 19.87 -23.68
CA SER A 207 5.62 18.45 -23.76
C SER A 207 6.77 17.54 -24.17
N LEU A 208 6.66 16.27 -23.75
CA LEU A 208 7.45 15.17 -24.26
C LEU A 208 6.53 13.97 -24.52
N VAL A 209 6.45 13.54 -25.78
CA VAL A 209 5.59 12.43 -26.20
C VAL A 209 6.39 11.40 -27.00
N ALA A 210 6.44 10.17 -26.50
CA ALA A 210 7.01 9.02 -27.18
C ALA A 210 6.17 7.76 -26.88
N ASN A 211 4.91 7.77 -27.32
CA ASN A 211 3.92 6.75 -26.92
C ASN A 211 4.25 5.33 -27.40
N LYS A 212 5.12 5.17 -28.40
CA LYS A 212 5.58 3.86 -28.87
C LYS A 212 6.89 3.41 -28.22
N LEU A 213 7.51 4.24 -27.38
CA LEU A 213 8.74 3.90 -26.69
C LEU A 213 8.43 2.76 -25.73
N ALA A 214 8.97 1.58 -26.03
CA ALA A 214 8.69 0.35 -25.29
C ALA A 214 9.82 0.02 -24.31
N PHE A 215 11.05 0.38 -24.65
CA PHE A 215 12.24 -0.04 -23.92
C PHE A 215 13.32 1.04 -23.88
N VAL A 216 13.83 1.31 -22.69
CA VAL A 216 15.04 2.10 -22.47
C VAL A 216 16.01 1.26 -21.63
N SER A 217 17.18 0.90 -22.17
CA SER A 217 18.10 0.03 -21.43
C SER A 217 18.77 0.74 -20.25
N GLY A 218 18.94 2.06 -20.36
CA GLY A 218 19.52 2.92 -19.36
C GLY A 218 18.47 3.60 -18.49
N ASN A 219 18.82 4.79 -18.02
CA ASN A 219 17.94 5.60 -17.19
C ASN A 219 17.05 6.49 -18.08
N VAL A 220 15.86 6.83 -17.60
CA VAL A 220 15.07 7.95 -18.10
C VAL A 220 15.10 9.04 -17.03
N GLU A 221 15.71 10.18 -17.36
CA GLU A 221 15.89 11.31 -16.44
C GLU A 221 15.25 12.56 -17.06
N ILE A 222 14.14 12.99 -16.46
CA ILE A 222 13.37 14.17 -16.88
C ILE A 222 13.34 15.14 -15.71
N GLN A 223 14.19 16.16 -15.74
CA GLN A 223 14.42 17.02 -14.59
C GLN A 223 14.55 18.49 -14.95
N THR A 224 14.08 19.37 -14.06
CA THR A 224 14.29 20.82 -14.18
C THR A 224 13.68 21.43 -15.46
N ASN A 225 12.58 20.84 -15.95
CA ASN A 225 11.80 21.34 -17.08
C ASN A 225 10.59 22.09 -16.56
N ILE A 226 10.79 23.36 -16.17
CA ILE A 226 9.82 24.12 -15.35
C ILE A 226 8.46 24.33 -16.01
N LEU A 227 8.41 24.39 -17.35
CA LEU A 227 7.18 24.55 -18.14
C LEU A 227 6.65 23.23 -18.71
N LEU A 228 7.25 22.08 -18.40
CA LEU A 228 6.84 20.79 -18.96
C LEU A 228 5.49 20.39 -18.36
N GLU A 229 4.45 20.40 -19.18
CA GLU A 229 3.07 20.09 -18.77
C GLU A 229 2.74 18.61 -18.97
N THR A 230 3.33 17.96 -19.97
CA THR A 230 2.99 16.59 -20.39
C THR A 230 4.22 15.71 -20.58
N VAL A 231 4.21 14.54 -19.95
CA VAL A 231 5.09 13.41 -20.28
C VAL A 231 4.22 12.20 -20.63
N SER A 232 4.45 11.60 -21.79
CA SER A 232 3.65 10.48 -22.26
C SER A 232 4.49 9.35 -22.86
N PHE A 233 4.45 8.19 -22.19
CA PHE A 233 5.12 6.95 -22.56
C PHE A 233 4.15 5.75 -22.45
N GLU A 234 3.07 5.77 -23.23
CA GLU A 234 1.97 4.78 -23.18
C GLU A 234 2.37 3.31 -23.36
N SER A 235 3.52 3.07 -23.99
CA SER A 235 4.03 1.73 -24.29
C SER A 235 5.26 1.33 -23.47
N LEU A 236 5.78 2.21 -22.61
CA LEU A 236 7.03 1.96 -21.90
C LEU A 236 6.84 0.83 -20.90
N ALA A 237 7.39 -0.33 -21.23
CA ALA A 237 7.25 -1.54 -20.44
C ALA A 237 8.42 -1.70 -19.47
N PHE A 238 9.63 -1.28 -19.86
CA PHE A 238 10.83 -1.47 -19.05
C PHE A 238 11.83 -0.31 -19.14
N VAL A 239 12.41 0.03 -18.00
CA VAL A 239 13.52 0.98 -17.86
C VAL A 239 14.40 0.61 -16.66
N ARG A 240 15.69 0.99 -16.68
CA ARG A 240 16.58 0.74 -15.54
C ARG A 240 16.26 1.60 -14.32
N SER A 241 16.02 2.88 -14.53
CA SER A 241 15.63 3.87 -13.51
C SER A 241 14.80 4.95 -14.17
N LEU A 242 13.76 5.43 -13.49
CA LEU A 242 12.88 6.48 -14.00
C LEU A 242 12.81 7.62 -13.00
N ILE A 243 13.20 8.82 -13.42
CA ILE A 243 13.07 10.02 -12.61
C ILE A 243 12.31 11.08 -13.40
N LEU A 244 11.12 11.43 -12.90
CA LEU A 244 10.34 12.58 -13.34
C LEU A 244 10.33 13.60 -12.20
N ASN A 245 11.13 14.65 -12.31
CA ASN A 245 11.25 15.65 -11.26
C ASN A 245 11.04 17.06 -11.82
N SER A 246 9.85 17.60 -11.57
CA SER A 246 9.46 18.94 -12.00
C SER A 246 9.76 20.01 -10.96
N PHE A 247 10.69 19.74 -10.03
CA PHE A 247 11.11 20.72 -9.02
C PHE A 247 11.67 21.98 -9.67
N TRP A 248 11.22 23.14 -9.16
CA TRP A 248 11.74 24.44 -9.55
C TRP A 248 12.83 24.90 -8.57
N ALA A 249 14.09 24.83 -9.00
CA ALA A 249 15.26 25.09 -8.15
C ALA A 249 15.36 26.51 -7.57
N GLU A 250 14.68 27.50 -8.16
CA GLU A 250 14.69 28.88 -7.67
C GLU A 250 13.61 29.16 -6.62
N ASP A 251 12.84 28.15 -6.21
CA ASP A 251 11.91 28.29 -5.09
C ASP A 251 12.59 27.99 -3.74
N PRO A 252 12.90 29.02 -2.93
CA PRO A 252 13.54 28.85 -1.63
C PRO A 252 12.66 28.14 -0.60
N GLU A 253 11.35 28.03 -0.86
CA GLU A 253 10.41 27.41 0.08
C GLU A 253 10.04 25.96 -0.29
N TYR A 254 10.52 25.43 -1.42
CA TYR A 254 10.20 24.09 -1.93
C TYR A 254 8.67 23.82 -2.05
N ASN A 255 7.90 24.87 -2.34
CA ASN A 255 6.43 24.89 -2.36
C ASN A 255 5.85 24.90 -3.78
N ASN A 256 6.63 25.26 -4.80
CA ASN A 256 6.20 25.41 -6.17
C ASN A 256 6.37 24.10 -6.93
N TYR A 257 5.22 23.52 -7.29
CA TYR A 257 5.09 22.44 -8.25
C TYR A 257 5.42 22.97 -9.64
N GLY A 258 6.16 22.21 -10.45
CA GLY A 258 6.33 22.55 -11.87
C GLY A 258 5.00 22.46 -12.63
N ALA A 259 5.03 22.77 -13.92
CA ALA A 259 3.83 22.75 -14.76
C ALA A 259 3.28 21.34 -15.05
N LEU A 260 3.99 20.28 -14.66
CA LEU A 260 3.66 18.90 -15.01
C LEU A 260 2.30 18.50 -14.47
N SER A 261 1.36 18.31 -15.39
CA SER A 261 -0.04 17.99 -15.09
C SER A 261 -0.46 16.64 -15.67
N SER A 262 0.13 16.21 -16.78
CA SER A 262 -0.17 14.92 -17.40
C SER A 262 1.07 14.02 -17.38
N VAL A 263 0.95 12.86 -16.73
CA VAL A 263 1.97 11.81 -16.73
C VAL A 263 1.28 10.52 -17.15
N VAL A 264 1.61 10.04 -18.35
CA VAL A 264 1.02 8.83 -18.90
C VAL A 264 2.07 7.71 -18.92
N LEU A 265 1.91 6.76 -18.01
CA LEU A 265 2.69 5.53 -17.90
C LEU A 265 1.72 4.34 -17.92
N SER A 266 2.19 3.18 -18.40
CA SER A 266 1.37 1.97 -18.54
C SER A 266 2.06 0.80 -17.83
N ASP A 267 1.98 0.76 -16.49
CA ASP A 267 2.50 -0.34 -15.67
C ASP A 267 3.99 -0.63 -15.92
N VAL A 268 4.78 0.44 -16.03
CA VAL A 268 6.22 0.33 -16.32
C VAL A 268 6.93 -0.46 -15.22
N ASP A 269 7.70 -1.47 -15.62
CA ASP A 269 8.65 -2.16 -14.75
C ASP A 269 9.97 -1.36 -14.70
N VAL A 270 10.48 -1.14 -13.49
CA VAL A 270 11.72 -0.42 -13.23
C VAL A 270 12.69 -1.31 -12.45
N GLU A 271 13.88 -1.53 -13.01
CA GLU A 271 14.89 -2.40 -12.38
C GLU A 271 15.38 -1.86 -11.03
N ASN A 272 15.66 -0.55 -10.94
CA ASN A 272 16.09 0.14 -9.73
C ASN A 272 14.99 1.09 -9.24
N ASP A 273 15.30 2.38 -9.09
CA ASP A 273 14.39 3.35 -8.47
C ASP A 273 13.46 4.02 -9.48
N LEU A 274 12.22 4.26 -9.05
CA LEU A 274 11.24 5.11 -9.72
C LEU A 274 10.93 6.30 -8.81
N THR A 275 11.19 7.51 -9.28
CA THR A 275 10.81 8.75 -8.60
C THR A 275 9.92 9.61 -9.49
N ILE A 276 8.73 9.96 -9.00
CA ILE A 276 7.92 11.05 -9.57
C ILE A 276 7.73 12.09 -8.47
N ALA A 277 8.16 13.32 -8.74
CA ALA A 277 8.09 14.39 -7.78
C ALA A 277 7.67 15.74 -8.38
N TYR A 278 6.92 16.51 -7.59
CA TYR A 278 6.53 17.90 -7.88
C TYR A 278 5.65 18.09 -9.14
N GLY A 279 4.75 17.15 -9.42
CA GLY A 279 3.87 17.22 -10.60
C GLY A 279 2.87 16.06 -10.71
N GLY A 280 2.25 15.94 -11.88
CA GLY A 280 1.26 14.91 -12.22
C GLY A 280 -0.14 15.24 -11.70
N THR A 281 -1.17 14.78 -12.40
CA THR A 281 -2.58 14.83 -11.98
C THR A 281 -3.31 13.57 -12.45
N GLY A 282 -4.50 13.30 -11.89
CA GLY A 282 -5.31 12.14 -12.27
C GLY A 282 -4.67 10.83 -11.81
N THR A 283 -4.54 9.87 -12.72
CA THR A 283 -4.11 8.50 -12.40
C THR A 283 -2.71 8.21 -12.93
N VAL A 284 -1.91 7.49 -12.14
CA VAL A 284 -0.66 6.88 -12.58
C VAL A 284 -0.66 5.38 -12.32
N ASN A 285 -0.21 4.59 -13.29
CA ASN A 285 -0.10 3.13 -13.21
C ASN A 285 1.38 2.72 -13.21
N ILE A 286 1.79 1.94 -12.22
CA ILE A 286 3.18 1.57 -11.96
C ILE A 286 3.27 0.05 -11.80
N GLY A 287 4.20 -0.56 -12.56
CA GLY A 287 4.53 -1.97 -12.48
C GLY A 287 5.48 -2.27 -11.32
N ASN A 288 6.32 -3.28 -11.48
CA ASN A 288 7.31 -3.66 -10.46
C ASN A 288 8.44 -2.63 -10.40
N VAL A 289 8.87 -2.30 -9.18
CA VAL A 289 10.04 -1.43 -8.94
C VAL A 289 11.01 -2.21 -8.08
N GLY A 290 12.14 -2.64 -8.65
CA GLY A 290 13.13 -3.45 -7.95
C GLY A 290 13.86 -2.69 -6.85
N GLY A 291 14.02 -1.38 -7.01
CA GLY A 291 14.50 -0.44 -6.01
C GLY A 291 13.37 0.31 -5.29
N HIS A 292 13.61 1.57 -4.97
CA HIS A 292 12.69 2.41 -4.20
C HIS A 292 11.68 3.11 -5.11
N LEU A 293 10.38 2.90 -4.86
CA LEU A 293 9.30 3.66 -5.47
C LEU A 293 9.00 4.88 -4.61
N LYS A 294 9.26 6.08 -5.15
CA LYS A 294 9.02 7.36 -4.47
C LYS A 294 8.06 8.25 -5.25
N LEU A 295 6.93 8.57 -4.64
CA LEU A 295 5.94 9.54 -5.11
C LEU A 295 5.83 10.67 -4.09
N GLU A 296 6.42 11.81 -4.43
CA GLU A 296 6.55 12.95 -3.51
C GLU A 296 5.93 14.22 -4.08
N LYS A 297 5.04 14.87 -3.32
CA LYS A 297 4.46 16.16 -3.72
C LYS A 297 3.86 16.09 -5.14
N THR A 298 3.16 15.01 -5.43
CA THR A 298 2.40 14.87 -6.68
C THR A 298 0.96 15.33 -6.48
N LYS A 299 0.22 15.52 -7.58
CA LYS A 299 -1.22 15.80 -7.53
C LYS A 299 -2.06 14.67 -8.16
N PHE A 300 -1.52 13.45 -8.18
CA PHE A 300 -2.30 12.28 -8.56
C PHE A 300 -3.45 12.07 -7.57
N THR A 301 -4.64 11.82 -8.10
CA THR A 301 -5.80 11.39 -7.32
C THR A 301 -5.76 9.89 -7.06
N ASP A 302 -5.20 9.15 -8.01
CA ASP A 302 -5.15 7.69 -8.02
C ASP A 302 -3.73 7.22 -8.34
N ILE A 303 -3.18 6.40 -7.45
CA ILE A 303 -1.90 5.72 -7.66
C ILE A 303 -2.20 4.22 -7.70
N ASN A 304 -2.02 3.61 -8.86
CA ASN A 304 -2.22 2.18 -9.04
C ASN A 304 -0.87 1.48 -9.14
N ILE A 305 -0.59 0.59 -8.20
CA ILE A 305 0.61 -0.24 -8.19
C ILE A 305 0.19 -1.67 -8.48
N SER A 306 0.41 -2.10 -9.72
CA SER A 306 0.15 -3.48 -10.17
C SER A 306 1.25 -4.46 -9.78
N ALA A 307 2.35 -3.95 -9.19
CA ALA A 307 3.50 -4.71 -8.73
C ALA A 307 3.12 -5.88 -7.80
N THR A 308 3.87 -6.97 -7.94
CA THR A 308 3.82 -8.07 -6.96
C THR A 308 4.90 -7.93 -5.89
N SER A 309 5.96 -7.16 -6.17
CA SER A 309 7.03 -6.84 -5.22
C SER A 309 7.58 -5.45 -5.46
N LEU A 310 7.98 -4.77 -4.38
CA LEU A 310 8.71 -3.51 -4.42
C LEU A 310 10.02 -3.62 -3.63
N GLY A 311 11.06 -2.88 -4.05
CA GLY A 311 12.26 -2.67 -3.23
C GLY A 311 12.00 -1.74 -2.05
N GLY A 312 11.11 -0.76 -2.20
CA GLY A 312 10.61 0.13 -1.14
C GLY A 312 9.44 0.97 -1.65
N LEU A 313 8.63 1.52 -0.74
CA LEU A 313 7.46 2.33 -1.06
C LEU A 313 7.48 3.63 -0.24
N GLU A 314 7.50 4.78 -0.90
CA GLU A 314 7.39 6.09 -0.27
C GLU A 314 6.33 6.94 -0.99
N VAL A 315 5.20 7.17 -0.33
CA VAL A 315 4.09 8.01 -0.81
C VAL A 315 3.94 9.16 0.16
N ILE A 316 4.51 10.32 -0.19
CA ILE A 316 4.65 11.46 0.72
C ILE A 316 4.14 12.77 0.15
N ASN A 317 3.45 13.56 0.98
CA ASN A 317 3.00 14.91 0.63
C ASN A 317 2.10 14.98 -0.63
N ASN A 318 1.36 13.92 -0.95
CA ASN A 318 0.46 13.91 -2.11
C ASN A 318 -0.94 14.39 -1.70
N GLY A 319 -1.14 15.71 -1.72
CA GLY A 319 -2.34 16.32 -1.12
C GLY A 319 -3.65 16.05 -1.86
N GLU A 320 -3.60 15.69 -3.14
CA GLU A 320 -4.80 15.33 -3.93
C GLU A 320 -5.07 13.81 -3.95
N LEU A 321 -4.20 13.01 -3.33
CA LEU A 321 -4.31 11.56 -3.30
C LEU A 321 -5.61 11.15 -2.60
N SER A 322 -6.45 10.42 -3.31
CA SER A 322 -7.70 9.86 -2.79
C SER A 322 -7.62 8.34 -2.69
N ASN A 323 -6.85 7.70 -3.59
CA ASN A 323 -6.79 6.26 -3.72
C ASN A 323 -5.35 5.79 -3.99
N LEU A 324 -4.89 4.83 -3.19
CA LEU A 324 -3.63 4.11 -3.37
C LEU A 324 -3.96 2.63 -3.46
N MET A 325 -3.84 2.06 -4.66
CA MET A 325 -4.16 0.66 -4.93
C MET A 325 -2.87 -0.17 -4.93
N VAL A 326 -2.84 -1.19 -4.06
CA VAL A 326 -1.68 -2.08 -3.83
C VAL A 326 -2.12 -3.55 -3.69
N ASP A 327 -3.27 -3.91 -4.26
CA ASP A 327 -3.96 -5.18 -3.98
C ASP A 327 -3.15 -6.43 -4.38
N ASN A 328 -2.23 -6.29 -5.34
CA ASN A 328 -1.38 -7.38 -5.82
C ASN A 328 -0.03 -7.48 -5.10
N LEU A 329 0.30 -6.51 -4.24
CA LEU A 329 1.62 -6.40 -3.61
C LEU A 329 1.80 -7.49 -2.54
N LYS A 330 2.75 -8.40 -2.77
CA LYS A 330 3.01 -9.56 -1.89
C LYS A 330 4.21 -9.39 -0.97
N ALA A 331 5.19 -8.60 -1.40
CA ALA A 331 6.43 -8.37 -0.66
C ALA A 331 6.95 -6.93 -0.85
N VAL A 332 7.46 -6.35 0.23
CA VAL A 332 8.27 -5.13 0.18
C VAL A 332 9.65 -5.43 0.78
N ASN A 333 10.68 -5.37 -0.05
CA ASN A 333 12.06 -5.73 0.32
C ASN A 333 12.82 -4.61 1.06
N GLY A 334 12.11 -3.54 1.43
CA GLY A 334 12.66 -2.38 2.11
C GLY A 334 11.58 -1.61 2.85
N ASN A 335 11.72 -0.29 2.93
CA ASN A 335 10.86 0.52 3.80
C ASN A 335 9.49 0.80 3.16
N ILE A 336 8.46 0.91 3.99
CA ILE A 336 7.15 1.45 3.64
C ILE A 336 6.99 2.78 4.38
N LYS A 337 6.79 3.87 3.64
CA LYS A 337 6.54 5.19 4.19
C LYS A 337 5.34 5.85 3.51
N ILE A 338 4.29 6.11 4.27
CA ILE A 338 3.07 6.79 3.80
C ILE A 338 2.84 7.98 4.73
N SER A 339 3.19 9.18 4.28
CA SER A 339 3.28 10.32 5.19
C SER A 339 2.73 11.62 4.62
N ASN A 340 2.00 12.37 5.43
CA ASN A 340 1.55 13.73 5.12
C ASN A 340 0.74 13.84 3.80
N ASN A 341 -0.02 12.82 3.42
CA ASN A 341 -0.90 12.87 2.24
C ASN A 341 -2.22 13.59 2.56
N VAL A 342 -2.09 14.82 3.03
CA VAL A 342 -3.20 15.68 3.47
C VAL A 342 -3.50 16.73 2.42
N LYS A 343 -4.79 16.99 2.19
CA LYS A 343 -5.21 18.04 1.26
C LYS A 343 -4.76 19.40 1.78
N SER A 344 -3.73 19.97 1.14
CA SER A 344 -3.25 21.30 1.44
C SER A 344 -4.32 22.32 1.06
N SER A 345 -4.70 23.20 1.99
CA SER A 345 -5.56 24.36 1.73
C SER A 345 -4.85 25.46 0.90
N GLY A 346 -3.65 25.20 0.38
CA GLY A 346 -2.79 26.18 -0.25
C GLY A 346 -1.86 26.84 0.77
N VAL A 347 -0.56 26.74 0.49
CA VAL A 347 0.56 27.54 1.01
C VAL A 347 0.67 27.72 2.54
N GLY A 348 1.71 27.11 3.13
CA GLY A 348 2.32 27.59 4.37
C GLY A 348 1.79 26.97 5.67
N ASN A 349 2.73 26.41 6.44
CA ASN A 349 2.66 26.01 7.85
C ASN A 349 1.42 25.22 8.31
N PHE A 350 1.61 23.89 8.39
CA PHE A 350 0.80 22.89 9.11
C PHE A 350 -0.25 23.47 10.08
N THR A 351 -1.46 23.67 9.57
CA THR A 351 -2.69 23.67 10.37
C THR A 351 -3.76 22.97 9.52
N VAL A 352 -4.03 21.71 9.86
CA VAL A 352 -4.91 20.79 9.11
C VAL A 352 -6.35 20.94 9.59
N SER A 353 -7.24 21.37 8.70
CA SER A 353 -8.70 21.31 8.92
C SER A 353 -9.50 21.16 7.62
N ASN A 354 -9.01 20.38 6.64
CA ASN A 354 -9.76 20.04 5.42
C ASN A 354 -9.90 18.52 5.27
N THR A 355 -11.11 18.05 4.93
CA THR A 355 -11.59 16.66 5.08
C THR A 355 -11.79 15.89 3.76
N GLU A 356 -11.24 16.36 2.64
CA GLU A 356 -11.45 15.74 1.31
C GLU A 356 -10.14 15.21 0.69
N GLY A 357 -9.21 14.67 1.49
CA GLY A 357 -7.92 14.10 1.07
C GLY A 357 -7.88 12.56 1.10
N PHE A 358 -6.71 11.96 1.35
CA PHE A 358 -6.52 10.51 1.49
C PHE A 358 -7.32 9.97 2.70
N VAL A 359 -8.57 9.53 2.48
CA VAL A 359 -9.51 9.12 3.54
C VAL A 359 -9.47 7.62 3.85
N SER A 360 -9.15 6.80 2.84
CA SER A 360 -9.09 5.34 2.96
C SER A 360 -7.63 4.88 2.88
N PHE A 361 -7.17 4.20 3.93
CA PHE A 361 -5.86 3.56 3.88
C PHE A 361 -5.94 2.26 3.05
N PRO A 362 -4.92 1.94 2.22
CA PRO A 362 -4.87 0.67 1.50
C PRO A 362 -4.87 -0.54 2.45
N SER A 363 -5.58 -1.60 2.08
CA SER A 363 -5.70 -2.82 2.89
C SER A 363 -4.42 -3.66 2.98
N PHE A 364 -3.55 -3.59 1.95
CA PHE A 364 -2.40 -4.48 1.81
C PHE A 364 -2.75 -5.97 1.98
N SER A 365 -3.92 -6.38 1.47
CA SER A 365 -4.50 -7.71 1.73
C SER A 365 -3.67 -8.90 1.20
N ALA A 366 -2.83 -8.69 0.18
CA ALA A 366 -1.92 -9.70 -0.36
C ALA A 366 -0.50 -9.65 0.25
N LEU A 367 -0.17 -8.63 1.04
CA LEU A 367 1.19 -8.39 1.53
C LEU A 367 1.52 -9.35 2.68
N THR A 368 2.54 -10.19 2.49
CA THR A 368 2.90 -11.24 3.44
C THR A 368 4.27 -11.03 4.10
N GLU A 369 5.14 -10.24 3.49
CA GLU A 369 6.55 -10.05 3.88
C GLU A 369 6.99 -8.58 3.75
N ILE A 370 7.63 -8.06 4.79
CA ILE A 370 8.20 -6.70 4.83
C ILE A 370 9.63 -6.77 5.41
N LYS A 371 10.62 -6.26 4.67
CA LYS A 371 12.05 -6.30 5.06
C LYS A 371 12.65 -4.95 5.46
N GLY A 372 11.80 -3.99 5.79
CA GLY A 372 12.25 -2.67 6.21
C GLY A 372 11.24 -1.98 7.12
N ASN A 373 11.60 -0.78 7.53
CA ASN A 373 10.84 0.02 8.48
C ASN A 373 9.50 0.44 7.89
N ILE A 374 8.51 0.57 8.77
CA ILE A 374 7.17 1.03 8.42
C ILE A 374 6.94 2.37 9.11
N ASN A 375 6.63 3.41 8.36
CA ASN A 375 6.26 4.72 8.87
C ASN A 375 4.96 5.18 8.20
N VAL A 376 3.89 5.26 9.00
CA VAL A 376 2.62 5.86 8.60
C VAL A 376 2.36 7.06 9.50
N GLU A 377 2.44 8.28 8.97
CA GLU A 377 2.31 9.46 9.82
C GLU A 377 1.66 10.68 9.16
N GLY A 378 0.95 11.47 9.95
CA GLY A 378 0.44 12.78 9.53
C GLY A 378 -0.61 12.72 8.42
N ASN A 379 -1.24 11.56 8.18
CA ASN A 379 -2.32 11.42 7.21
C ASN A 379 -3.67 11.78 7.87
N SER A 380 -3.83 13.05 8.26
CA SER A 380 -4.90 13.50 9.17
C SER A 380 -6.35 13.31 8.68
N SER A 381 -6.55 12.93 7.41
CA SER A 381 -7.88 12.72 6.83
C SER A 381 -8.34 11.26 6.91
N LEU A 382 -7.50 10.31 7.33
CA LEU A 382 -7.91 8.91 7.42
C LEU A 382 -8.96 8.72 8.52
N THR A 383 -9.89 7.81 8.25
CA THR A 383 -10.95 7.42 9.20
C THR A 383 -10.78 5.99 9.70
N SER A 384 -9.96 5.19 9.04
CA SER A 384 -9.68 3.80 9.42
C SER A 384 -8.35 3.34 8.85
N ILE A 385 -7.70 2.43 9.55
CA ILE A 385 -6.54 1.68 9.06
C ILE A 385 -6.79 0.22 9.40
N GLU A 386 -7.14 -0.58 8.39
CA GLU A 386 -7.34 -2.02 8.48
C GLU A 386 -6.38 -2.69 7.49
N ALA A 387 -5.13 -2.85 7.90
CA ALA A 387 -4.04 -3.12 6.97
C ALA A 387 -2.99 -4.10 7.51
N PHE A 388 -2.21 -4.68 6.60
CA PHE A 388 -1.09 -5.55 6.93
C PHE A 388 -1.44 -6.84 7.71
N ASN A 389 -2.72 -7.18 7.80
CA ASN A 389 -3.16 -8.37 8.54
C ASN A 389 -2.78 -9.69 7.83
N ALA A 390 -2.35 -9.67 6.57
CA ALA A 390 -1.78 -10.83 5.89
C ALA A 390 -0.28 -11.02 6.17
N VAL A 391 0.40 -10.03 6.77
CA VAL A 391 1.84 -10.08 7.06
C VAL A 391 2.11 -11.09 8.17
N THR A 392 3.07 -11.99 7.94
CA THR A 392 3.42 -13.06 8.89
C THR A 392 4.77 -12.83 9.58
N SER A 393 5.66 -12.08 8.93
CA SER A 393 7.00 -11.73 9.43
C SER A 393 7.42 -10.34 8.99
N ILE A 394 8.17 -9.66 9.86
CA ILE A 394 8.71 -8.31 9.60
C ILE A 394 10.20 -8.29 9.98
N GLU A 395 11.05 -7.92 9.03
CA GLU A 395 12.49 -7.67 9.27
C GLU A 395 12.74 -6.16 9.32
N ALA A 396 12.19 -5.49 10.34
CA ALA A 396 12.28 -4.05 10.53
C ALA A 396 12.92 -3.68 11.87
N ASP A 397 13.65 -2.57 11.89
CA ASP A 397 14.13 -1.97 13.14
C ASP A 397 12.98 -1.26 13.88
N GLU A 398 12.07 -0.62 13.13
CA GLU A 398 11.00 0.23 13.67
C GLU A 398 9.69 0.16 12.86
N ILE A 399 8.58 0.19 13.60
CA ILE A 399 7.22 0.41 13.10
C ILE A 399 6.66 1.65 13.80
N LEU A 400 6.25 2.64 13.00
CA LEU A 400 5.74 3.93 13.46
C LEU A 400 4.35 4.21 12.86
N PHE A 401 3.40 4.49 13.74
CA PHE A 401 2.07 5.02 13.43
C PHE A 401 1.85 6.29 14.27
N ASN A 402 1.68 7.44 13.64
CA ASN A 402 1.57 8.71 14.35
C ASN A 402 0.66 9.72 13.66
N ASN A 403 -0.36 10.22 14.38
CA ASN A 403 -1.22 11.32 13.95
C ASN A 403 -1.90 11.12 12.58
N ASN A 404 -2.56 9.97 12.38
CA ASN A 404 -3.20 9.61 11.12
C ASN A 404 -4.70 9.94 11.07
N GLY A 405 -5.15 11.00 11.75
CA GLY A 405 -6.55 11.39 11.79
C GLY A 405 -7.29 10.85 13.02
N SER A 406 -8.62 10.89 12.95
CA SER A 406 -9.52 10.37 14.01
C SER A 406 -10.10 9.05 13.53
N LEU A 407 -9.47 7.95 13.94
CA LEU A 407 -9.76 6.62 13.43
C LEU A 407 -10.97 6.00 14.15
N SER A 408 -11.87 5.37 13.41
CA SER A 408 -12.86 4.45 13.97
C SER A 408 -12.21 3.13 14.37
N VAL A 409 -11.17 2.72 13.63
CA VAL A 409 -10.43 1.47 13.83
C VAL A 409 -8.98 1.63 13.40
N LEU A 410 -8.08 1.05 14.19
CA LEU A 410 -6.70 0.76 13.87
C LEU A 410 -6.47 -0.73 14.11
N ASP A 411 -6.57 -1.52 13.03
CA ASP A 411 -6.44 -2.97 13.04
C ASP A 411 -5.26 -3.41 12.16
N ILE A 412 -4.14 -3.81 12.78
CA ILE A 412 -2.87 -4.03 12.06
C ILE A 412 -2.07 -5.24 12.55
N PHE A 413 -1.38 -5.91 11.62
CA PHE A 413 -0.34 -6.92 11.91
C PHE A 413 -0.78 -8.10 12.79
N ASN A 414 -2.05 -8.51 12.79
CA ASN A 414 -2.51 -9.57 13.69
C ASN A 414 -1.91 -10.95 13.41
N ASN A 415 -1.48 -11.22 12.18
CA ASN A 415 -0.83 -12.49 11.81
C ASN A 415 0.69 -12.48 11.97
N VAL A 416 1.30 -11.37 12.38
CA VAL A 416 2.75 -11.30 12.59
C VAL A 416 3.11 -12.15 13.79
N THR A 417 3.98 -13.14 13.57
CA THR A 417 4.50 -14.02 14.64
C THR A 417 5.88 -13.59 15.12
N GLU A 418 6.65 -12.96 14.22
CA GLU A 418 8.01 -12.51 14.47
C GLU A 418 8.26 -11.13 13.85
N ALA A 419 8.81 -10.21 14.64
CA ALA A 419 9.23 -8.88 14.20
C ALA A 419 10.61 -8.55 14.76
N GLY A 420 11.60 -8.41 13.88
CA GLY A 420 12.95 -7.97 14.28
C GLY A 420 14.01 -8.24 13.24
N VAL A 421 15.17 -7.61 13.41
CA VAL A 421 16.31 -7.68 12.49
C VAL A 421 17.37 -8.64 13.04
N GLN A 422 17.87 -9.52 12.15
CA GLN A 422 19.00 -10.38 12.46
C GLN A 422 20.30 -9.56 12.42
N VAL A 423 20.95 -9.35 13.56
CA VAL A 423 22.21 -8.58 13.66
C VAL A 423 23.43 -9.47 13.43
N THR A 424 23.39 -10.69 13.97
CA THR A 424 24.41 -11.74 13.74
C THR A 424 23.72 -13.10 13.74
N GLN A 425 24.39 -14.18 13.35
CA GLN A 425 23.82 -15.54 13.43
C GLN A 425 23.33 -15.97 14.84
N PHE A 426 23.66 -15.23 15.89
CA PHE A 426 23.28 -15.53 17.28
C PHE A 426 22.45 -14.43 17.96
N THR A 427 22.26 -13.27 17.31
CA THR A 427 21.61 -12.11 17.94
C THR A 427 20.57 -11.52 17.00
N ARG A 428 19.35 -11.42 17.51
CA ARG A 428 18.23 -10.72 16.86
C ARG A 428 17.82 -9.54 17.74
N THR A 429 17.56 -8.40 17.11
CA THR A 429 16.96 -7.24 17.77
C THR A 429 15.48 -7.23 17.43
N ASN A 430 14.62 -7.29 18.44
CA ASN A 430 13.17 -7.21 18.22
C ASN A 430 12.78 -5.79 17.77
N THR A 431 11.81 -5.71 16.86
CA THR A 431 11.34 -4.45 16.28
C THR A 431 10.80 -3.50 17.35
N LYS A 432 11.13 -2.21 17.21
CA LYS A 432 10.55 -1.13 18.03
C LYS A 432 9.18 -0.75 17.49
N LEU A 433 8.22 -0.58 18.39
CA LEU A 433 6.86 -0.17 18.05
C LEU A 433 6.59 1.21 18.65
N TYR A 434 6.23 2.17 17.81
CA TYR A 434 5.83 3.51 18.23
C TYR A 434 4.46 3.84 17.63
N ILE A 435 3.42 3.83 18.45
CA ILE A 435 2.03 4.01 18.01
C ILE A 435 1.42 5.14 18.84
N VAL A 436 1.11 6.27 18.21
CA VAL A 436 0.47 7.42 18.86
C VAL A 436 -0.71 7.85 17.99
N GLU A 437 -1.90 7.39 18.36
CA GLU A 437 -3.07 7.49 17.49
C GLU A 437 -4.35 7.84 18.25
N LYS A 438 -5.26 8.49 17.53
CA LYS A 438 -6.63 8.71 17.98
C LYS A 438 -7.50 7.61 17.38
N THR A 439 -7.98 6.67 18.19
CA THR A 439 -8.84 5.59 17.69
C THR A 439 -9.91 5.16 18.69
N ASN A 440 -11.11 4.81 18.21
CA ASN A 440 -12.14 4.14 19.01
C ASN A 440 -11.81 2.67 19.25
N TRP A 441 -11.05 2.04 18.35
CA TRP A 441 -10.65 0.64 18.49
C TRP A 441 -9.21 0.45 18.01
N PHE A 442 -8.35 0.01 18.90
CA PHE A 442 -7.00 -0.44 18.62
C PHE A 442 -6.96 -1.96 18.72
N ASN A 443 -6.51 -2.64 17.67
CA ASN A 443 -6.24 -4.07 17.67
C ASN A 443 -4.96 -4.33 16.88
N ALA A 444 -3.93 -4.88 17.52
CA ALA A 444 -2.69 -5.13 16.80
C ALA A 444 -1.87 -6.30 17.33
N PHE A 445 -1.05 -6.88 16.45
CA PHE A 445 0.00 -7.84 16.84
C PHE A 445 -0.50 -9.01 17.70
N THR A 446 -1.72 -9.51 17.43
CA THR A 446 -2.34 -10.61 18.18
C THR A 446 -1.40 -11.81 18.34
N ASN A 447 -0.71 -12.21 17.28
CA ASN A 447 0.16 -13.40 17.27
C ASN A 447 1.64 -13.13 17.57
N LEU A 448 2.04 -11.88 17.86
CA LEU A 448 3.45 -11.54 18.06
C LEU A 448 3.94 -12.12 19.39
N ALA A 449 4.92 -13.04 19.34
CA ALA A 449 5.42 -13.72 20.53
C ALA A 449 6.36 -12.85 21.38
N GLU A 450 7.18 -12.02 20.74
CA GLU A 450 8.19 -11.19 21.39
C GLU A 450 8.25 -9.77 20.82
N GLY A 451 8.27 -8.77 21.70
CA GLY A 451 8.37 -7.36 21.35
C GLY A 451 9.75 -6.74 21.64
N GLY A 452 10.07 -5.64 20.96
CA GLY A 452 11.22 -4.78 21.27
C GLY A 452 10.87 -3.72 22.29
N ASP A 453 11.20 -2.46 21.99
CA ASP A 453 10.72 -1.29 22.73
C ASP A 453 9.32 -0.93 22.20
N ILE A 454 8.30 -1.03 23.04
CA ILE A 454 6.91 -0.78 22.67
C ILE A 454 6.46 0.51 23.36
N THR A 455 6.07 1.51 22.57
CA THR A 455 5.45 2.75 23.02
C THR A 455 4.09 2.90 22.33
N ILE A 456 3.02 2.92 23.12
CA ILE A 456 1.65 3.05 22.63
C ILE A 456 0.93 4.15 23.41
N GLU A 457 0.35 5.11 22.70
CA GLU A 457 -0.53 6.14 23.22
C GLU A 457 -1.82 6.14 22.40
N ILE A 458 -2.92 5.76 23.05
CA ILE A 458 -4.25 5.80 22.46
C ILE A 458 -5.02 6.97 23.04
N LYS A 459 -5.46 7.85 22.17
CA LYS A 459 -6.22 9.06 22.49
C LYS A 459 -7.66 8.91 22.03
N ASP A 460 -8.54 9.60 22.74
CA ASP A 460 -9.94 9.74 22.32
C ASP A 460 -10.06 10.53 21.01
N PRO A 461 -10.65 9.97 19.93
CA PRO A 461 -10.93 10.69 18.70
C PRO A 461 -11.78 11.95 18.87
N ALA A 462 -12.58 12.03 19.93
CA ALA A 462 -13.48 13.14 20.22
C ALA A 462 -12.88 14.24 21.11
N ALA A 463 -11.69 14.06 21.67
CA ALA A 463 -11.16 14.96 22.70
C ALA A 463 -10.54 16.28 22.18
N ASP A 464 -10.49 16.52 20.86
CA ASP A 464 -9.48 17.41 20.26
C ASP A 464 -9.98 18.44 19.21
N ASP A 465 -11.17 19.02 19.39
CA ASP A 465 -11.67 20.16 18.59
C ASP A 465 -11.69 21.50 19.34
N GLY A 466 -10.93 21.62 20.45
CA GLY A 466 -10.78 22.88 21.18
C GLY A 466 -12.03 23.32 21.96
N GLY A 467 -13.01 22.43 22.10
CA GLY A 467 -14.16 22.60 22.97
C GLY A 467 -13.81 22.28 24.43
N PHE A 468 -14.22 23.15 25.35
CA PHE A 468 -14.18 22.84 26.79
C PHE A 468 -14.92 21.52 27.04
N GLY A 469 -14.20 20.56 27.63
CA GLY A 469 -14.61 19.17 27.83
C GLY A 469 -16.07 19.00 28.23
N LEU A 470 -16.86 18.52 27.27
CA LEU A 470 -18.04 17.74 27.56
C LEU A 470 -17.60 16.28 27.49
N PHE A 471 -17.90 15.54 28.55
CA PHE A 471 -17.58 14.12 28.71
C PHE A 471 -17.80 13.35 27.41
N SER A 472 -16.71 12.89 26.79
CA SER A 472 -16.80 11.93 25.70
C SER A 472 -17.32 10.62 26.27
N THR A 473 -18.35 10.08 25.63
CA THR A 473 -18.90 8.75 25.92
C THR A 473 -18.38 7.70 24.95
N SER A 474 -17.34 8.03 24.17
CA SER A 474 -16.78 7.13 23.18
C SER A 474 -16.18 5.91 23.88
N VAL A 475 -16.59 4.72 23.45
CA VAL A 475 -15.93 3.49 23.85
C VAL A 475 -14.60 3.44 23.11
N ILE A 476 -13.51 3.38 23.86
CA ILE A 476 -12.16 3.26 23.35
C ILE A 476 -11.65 1.89 23.77
N LYS A 477 -11.60 0.98 22.80
CA LYS A 477 -11.24 -0.41 22.98
C LYS A 477 -9.78 -0.64 22.63
N PHE A 478 -9.01 -1.22 23.54
CA PHE A 478 -7.62 -1.59 23.34
C PHE A 478 -7.47 -3.12 23.39
N GLU A 479 -7.10 -3.72 22.27
CA GLU A 479 -6.84 -5.14 22.09
C GLU A 479 -5.50 -5.38 21.39
N GLY A 480 -5.00 -6.61 21.49
CA GLY A 480 -3.79 -7.02 20.78
C GLY A 480 -2.73 -7.65 21.69
N PHE A 481 -1.60 -8.00 21.08
CA PHE A 481 -0.44 -8.56 21.79
C PHE A 481 -0.76 -9.78 22.67
N SER A 482 -1.81 -10.54 22.34
CA SER A 482 -2.34 -11.59 23.23
C SER A 482 -1.38 -12.78 23.37
N ALA A 483 -0.58 -13.06 22.32
CA ALA A 483 0.45 -14.10 22.33
C ALA A 483 1.81 -13.63 22.89
N MET A 484 1.97 -12.33 23.20
CA MET A 484 3.25 -11.77 23.59
C MET A 484 3.65 -12.22 24.99
N THR A 485 4.78 -12.93 25.10
CA THR A 485 5.30 -13.41 26.39
C THR A 485 6.46 -12.58 26.92
N ARG A 486 7.15 -11.86 26.03
CA ARG A 486 8.33 -11.06 26.34
C ARG A 486 8.36 -9.75 25.56
N ALA A 487 8.83 -8.68 26.19
CA ALA A 487 9.22 -7.44 25.51
C ALA A 487 10.51 -6.86 26.11
N THR A 488 11.23 -6.00 25.37
CA THR A 488 12.36 -5.25 25.94
C THR A 488 11.85 -4.16 26.90
N ARG A 489 10.84 -3.39 26.45
CA ARG A 489 10.22 -2.30 27.21
C ARG A 489 8.77 -2.14 26.79
N LEU A 490 7.95 -1.67 27.73
CA LEU A 490 6.55 -1.32 27.52
C LEU A 490 6.24 0.08 28.07
N ARG A 491 5.81 1.00 27.22
CA ARG A 491 5.26 2.31 27.58
C ARG A 491 3.83 2.39 27.06
N LEU A 492 2.87 2.43 27.98
CA LEU A 492 1.44 2.45 27.68
C LEU A 492 0.81 3.71 28.26
N THR A 493 0.25 4.52 27.37
CA THR A 493 -0.60 5.66 27.71
C THR A 493 -2.03 5.33 27.33
N VAL A 494 -2.79 4.80 28.30
CA VAL A 494 -4.15 4.30 28.12
C VAL A 494 -5.19 5.13 28.90
N GLY A 495 -4.88 6.40 29.16
CA GLY A 495 -5.74 7.29 29.96
C GLY A 495 -7.16 7.41 29.44
N ASP A 496 -7.35 7.37 28.12
CA ASP A 496 -8.67 7.49 27.49
C ASP A 496 -9.35 6.13 27.23
N VAL A 497 -8.66 5.00 27.42
CA VAL A 497 -9.20 3.67 27.14
C VAL A 497 -10.34 3.33 28.11
N THR A 498 -11.43 2.77 27.59
CA THR A 498 -12.59 2.32 28.38
C THR A 498 -12.72 0.80 28.45
N GLU A 499 -12.11 0.07 27.52
CA GLU A 499 -12.06 -1.39 27.51
C GLU A 499 -10.64 -1.85 27.17
N PHE A 500 -10.04 -2.69 28.01
CA PHE A 500 -8.65 -3.12 27.84
C PHE A 500 -8.51 -4.65 27.90
N SER A 501 -8.01 -5.24 26.81
CA SER A 501 -7.78 -6.69 26.69
C SER A 501 -6.54 -6.95 25.82
N ALA A 502 -5.36 -6.61 26.35
CA ALA A 502 -4.09 -6.80 25.66
C ALA A 502 -3.00 -7.37 26.58
N PHE A 503 -1.95 -7.95 25.98
CA PHE A 503 -0.77 -8.46 26.70
C PHE A 503 -1.07 -9.58 27.74
N ASN A 504 -2.10 -10.39 27.48
CA ASN A 504 -2.56 -11.48 28.37
C ASN A 504 -1.47 -12.47 28.78
N ALA A 505 -0.52 -12.73 27.88
CA ALA A 505 0.57 -13.68 28.09
C ALA A 505 1.88 -13.02 28.56
N LEU A 506 1.91 -11.70 28.75
CA LEU A 506 3.16 -10.98 29.01
C LEU A 506 3.71 -11.34 30.40
N GLU A 507 4.87 -11.99 30.41
CA GLU A 507 5.49 -12.48 31.63
C GLU A 507 6.81 -11.81 31.95
N THR A 508 7.51 -11.29 30.95
CA THR A 508 8.90 -10.83 31.07
C THR A 508 9.14 -9.51 30.35
N LEU A 509 9.77 -8.57 31.06
CA LEU A 509 10.37 -7.38 30.48
C LEU A 509 11.90 -7.46 30.62
N SER A 510 12.64 -7.22 29.54
CA SER A 510 14.10 -7.41 29.50
C SER A 510 14.79 -6.19 28.87
N PRO A 511 14.90 -5.07 29.61
CA PRO A 511 15.46 -3.83 29.08
C PRO A 511 16.95 -4.00 28.73
N THR A 512 17.42 -3.16 27.81
CA THR A 512 18.85 -3.05 27.52
C THR A 512 19.55 -2.24 28.62
N TRP A 513 20.87 -2.43 28.75
CA TRP A 513 21.67 -1.87 29.83
C TRP A 513 21.67 -0.33 29.92
N ASP A 514 21.30 0.36 28.83
CA ASP A 514 21.40 1.82 28.72
C ASP A 514 20.17 2.57 29.28
N ASP A 515 19.04 1.89 29.48
CA ASP A 515 17.82 2.53 30.01
C ASP A 515 17.03 1.53 30.88
N LEU A 516 17.04 1.81 32.18
CA LEU A 516 16.51 0.97 33.26
C LEU A 516 14.98 1.06 33.43
N SER A 517 14.28 1.87 32.61
CA SER A 517 12.82 1.90 32.58
C SER A 517 12.29 0.73 31.72
N TYR A 518 11.50 -0.17 32.29
CA TYR A 518 10.87 -1.29 31.56
C TYR A 518 9.37 -1.11 31.41
N LEU A 519 8.71 -0.50 32.41
CA LEU A 519 7.29 -0.22 32.37
C LEU A 519 7.04 1.25 32.69
N THR A 520 6.45 1.96 31.74
CA THR A 520 5.68 3.18 32.01
C THR A 520 4.23 2.88 31.72
N LEU A 521 3.35 3.04 32.71
CA LEU A 521 1.92 2.78 32.57
C LEU A 521 1.14 3.99 33.09
N ALA A 522 0.50 4.71 32.19
CA ALA A 522 -0.48 5.73 32.52
C ALA A 522 -1.84 5.09 32.76
N MET A 523 -2.36 5.26 33.98
CA MET A 523 -3.61 4.64 34.42
C MET A 523 -4.81 5.17 33.61
N PRO A 524 -5.82 4.32 33.34
CA PRO A 524 -7.09 4.78 32.77
C PRO A 524 -7.74 5.87 33.64
N LYS A 525 -8.38 6.86 33.01
CA LYS A 525 -9.15 7.91 33.71
C LYS A 525 -10.33 7.34 34.48
N SER A 526 -10.96 6.30 33.92
CA SER A 526 -12.09 5.61 34.56
C SER A 526 -11.60 4.47 35.44
N THR A 527 -12.10 4.42 36.67
CA THR A 527 -11.81 3.34 37.63
C THR A 527 -12.49 2.03 37.27
N ASP A 528 -13.45 2.05 36.33
CA ASP A 528 -14.16 0.86 35.86
C ASP A 528 -13.35 0.06 34.84
N VAL A 529 -12.23 0.62 34.36
CA VAL A 529 -11.36 -0.02 33.36
C VAL A 529 -10.42 -0.96 34.07
N SER A 530 -10.66 -2.25 33.86
CA SER A 530 -9.85 -3.31 34.41
C SER A 530 -8.61 -3.58 33.56
N LEU A 531 -7.44 -3.73 34.20
CA LEU A 531 -6.19 -4.13 33.54
C LEU A 531 -5.83 -5.60 33.83
N CYS A 532 -6.82 -6.47 34.07
CA CYS A 532 -6.56 -7.87 34.44
C CYS A 532 -5.79 -8.67 33.38
N SER A 533 -5.90 -8.28 32.12
CA SER A 533 -5.12 -8.87 31.04
C SER A 533 -3.61 -8.73 31.26
N ILE A 534 -3.12 -7.67 31.93
CA ILE A 534 -1.70 -7.52 32.30
C ILE A 534 -1.40 -7.88 33.76
N SER A 535 -2.33 -8.55 34.46
CA SER A 535 -2.18 -8.85 35.89
C SER A 535 -0.93 -9.66 36.23
N THR A 536 -0.50 -10.56 35.34
CA THR A 536 0.71 -11.38 35.52
C THR A 536 1.96 -10.52 35.71
N ILE A 537 2.20 -9.56 34.81
CA ILE A 537 3.39 -8.70 34.90
C ILE A 537 3.26 -7.70 36.06
N LEU A 538 2.06 -7.16 36.30
CA LEU A 538 1.81 -6.24 37.41
C LEU A 538 2.01 -6.91 38.78
N SER A 539 1.60 -8.18 38.93
CA SER A 539 1.83 -8.96 40.15
C SER A 539 3.30 -9.23 40.40
N LYS A 540 4.06 -9.58 39.35
CA LYS A 540 5.52 -9.73 39.45
C LYS A 540 6.20 -8.42 39.86
N ILE A 541 5.73 -7.29 39.34
CA ILE A 541 6.24 -5.96 39.74
C ILE A 541 5.97 -5.72 41.22
N LYS A 542 4.72 -5.88 41.67
CA LYS A 542 4.32 -5.71 43.07
C LYS A 542 5.13 -6.58 44.03
N ASN A 543 5.41 -7.83 43.64
CA ASN A 543 6.16 -8.78 44.46
C ASN A 543 7.69 -8.67 44.30
N ASN A 544 8.19 -7.71 43.50
CA ASN A 544 9.61 -7.55 43.18
C ASN A 544 10.24 -8.83 42.56
N GLU A 545 9.48 -9.53 41.73
CA GLU A 545 9.86 -10.82 41.10
C GLU A 545 10.50 -10.65 39.71
N LEU A 546 10.72 -9.42 39.23
CA LEU A 546 11.39 -9.16 37.95
C LEU A 546 12.92 -9.39 37.99
N GLY A 547 13.49 -9.69 39.15
CA GLY A 547 14.85 -10.22 39.28
C GLY A 547 16.01 -9.21 39.29
N ASN A 548 15.76 -7.90 39.22
CA ASN A 548 16.78 -6.86 39.36
C ASN A 548 16.22 -5.67 40.13
N SER A 549 16.95 -5.16 41.13
CA SER A 549 16.51 -4.06 41.99
C SER A 549 16.76 -2.66 41.40
N ASN A 550 17.55 -2.55 40.34
CA ASN A 550 17.84 -1.26 39.67
C ASN A 550 16.77 -0.86 38.65
N TYR A 551 15.72 -1.66 38.61
CA TYR A 551 14.65 -1.56 37.68
C TYR A 551 13.68 -0.41 38.11
N ILE A 552 13.39 0.52 37.17
CA ILE A 552 12.43 1.61 37.30
C ILE A 552 11.07 1.24 36.68
N VAL A 553 10.01 1.17 37.51
CA VAL A 553 8.60 1.21 37.10
C VAL A 553 8.13 2.66 37.20
N ASN A 554 7.37 3.15 36.24
CA ASN A 554 6.63 4.39 36.38
C ASN A 554 5.13 4.11 36.21
N ILE A 555 4.38 4.13 37.31
CA ILE A 555 2.92 4.18 37.25
C ILE A 555 2.52 5.65 37.30
N GLN A 556 1.73 6.09 36.33
CA GLN A 556 1.42 7.49 36.12
C GLN A 556 -0.08 7.76 36.21
N GLU A 557 -0.42 8.89 36.80
CA GLU A 557 -1.77 9.46 36.83
C GLU A 557 -1.79 10.83 36.14
N ILE A 558 -2.97 11.26 35.71
CA ILE A 558 -3.17 12.60 35.16
C ILE A 558 -3.42 13.57 36.31
N ASN A 559 -2.59 14.60 36.42
CA ASN A 559 -2.79 15.65 37.41
C ASN A 559 -3.86 16.67 37.00
N GLU A 560 -4.13 17.65 37.87
CA GLU A 560 -5.13 18.71 37.65
C GLU A 560 -4.89 19.56 36.38
N TRP A 561 -3.67 19.51 35.82
CA TRP A 561 -3.27 20.25 34.63
C TRP A 561 -3.35 19.42 33.36
N GLY A 562 -3.74 18.13 33.44
CA GLY A 562 -3.77 17.22 32.30
C GLY A 562 -2.42 16.55 31.98
N TRP A 563 -1.41 16.66 32.86
CA TRP A 563 -0.08 16.10 32.64
C TRP A 563 0.08 14.79 33.38
N TYR A 564 0.78 13.84 32.76
CA TYR A 564 1.17 12.61 33.42
C TYR A 564 2.28 12.86 34.44
N GLN A 565 2.03 12.42 35.67
CA GLN A 565 3.01 12.42 36.76
C GLN A 565 3.04 11.05 37.41
N ASN A 566 4.17 10.67 38.00
CA ASN A 566 4.26 9.43 38.76
C ASN A 566 3.36 9.51 39.99
N VAL A 567 2.66 8.40 40.29
CA VAL A 567 1.86 8.28 41.52
C VAL A 567 2.75 8.37 42.76
N GLU A 568 2.23 8.93 43.85
CA GLU A 568 2.97 9.02 45.11
C GLU A 568 3.17 7.65 45.78
N ASP A 569 2.18 6.76 45.65
CA ASP A 569 2.18 5.40 46.20
C ASP A 569 1.94 4.38 45.08
N GLN A 570 3.03 3.78 44.62
CA GLN A 570 3.00 2.81 43.53
C GLN A 570 2.28 1.51 43.91
N ASP A 571 2.43 1.05 45.16
CA ASP A 571 1.83 -0.21 45.61
C ASP A 571 0.32 -0.06 45.70
N ALA A 572 -0.18 1.07 46.22
CA ALA A 572 -1.60 1.38 46.24
C ALA A 572 -2.20 1.47 44.82
N ALA A 573 -1.47 2.06 43.87
CA ALA A 573 -1.92 2.13 42.48
C ALA A 573 -1.99 0.74 41.82
N LEU A 574 -1.00 -0.13 42.07
CA LEU A 574 -1.01 -1.52 41.59
C LEU A 574 -2.17 -2.32 42.22
N ASP A 575 -2.44 -2.13 43.50
CA ASP A 575 -3.60 -2.72 44.18
C ASP A 575 -4.91 -2.31 43.53
N GLN A 576 -5.06 -1.02 43.20
CA GLN A 576 -6.24 -0.52 42.50
C GLN A 576 -6.42 -1.19 41.13
N LEU A 577 -5.36 -1.25 40.31
CA LEU A 577 -5.40 -1.85 38.99
C LEU A 577 -5.72 -3.35 39.02
N LEU A 578 -5.28 -4.05 40.07
CA LEU A 578 -5.50 -5.50 40.26
C LEU A 578 -6.79 -5.84 41.01
N SER A 579 -7.42 -4.87 41.69
CA SER A 579 -8.58 -5.12 42.56
C SER A 579 -9.81 -5.72 41.86
N SER A 580 -9.93 -5.51 40.55
CA SER A 580 -11.02 -6.04 39.73
C SER A 580 -10.75 -7.44 39.16
N CYS A 581 -9.59 -8.03 39.46
CA CYS A 581 -9.11 -9.29 38.87
C CYS A 581 -9.31 -10.54 39.73
N GLU A 582 -9.76 -10.36 40.97
CA GLU A 582 -9.94 -11.43 41.97
C GLU A 582 -11.32 -12.09 41.93
#